data_AF-A0A7C3XP83-F1
#
_entry.id   AF-A0A7C3XP83-F1
#
_cell.length_a   1.000
_cell.length_b   1.000
_cell.length_c   1.000
_cell.angle_alpha   90.00
_cell.angle_beta   90.00
_cell.angle_gamma   90.00
#
_symmetry.space_group_name_H-M   'P 1'
#
loop_
_entity.id
_entity.type
_entity.pdbx_description
1 polymer ?
#
loop_
_entity_poly.entity_id
_entity_poly.type
_entity_poly.pdbx_seq_one_letter_code
_entity_poly.pdbx_strand_id
1 'polypeptide(L)' 'MDLFILVLVITLIVWGISSSKGVRQQPRPDENRACARCGTLNPAPARFCRHCGTRLA' A
#
# COMPACT_ATOMS: atom_id res chain seq x y z
N MET A 1 32.70 -11.59 -31.18
CA MET A 1 31.43 -12.09 -30.60
C MET A 1 30.93 -11.17 -29.47
N ASP A 2 31.59 -10.03 -29.32
CA ASP A 2 31.54 -9.15 -28.16
C ASP A 2 30.39 -8.14 -28.27
N LEU A 3 30.08 -7.69 -29.49
CA LEU A 3 28.96 -6.78 -29.75
C LEU A 3 27.60 -7.43 -29.45
N PHE A 4 27.45 -8.72 -29.74
CA PHE A 4 26.22 -9.47 -29.44
C PHE A 4 25.99 -9.62 -27.94
N ILE A 5 27.04 -9.93 -27.18
CA ILE A 5 26.97 -10.04 -25.71
C ILE A 5 26.65 -8.68 -25.09
N LEU A 6 27.25 -7.60 -25.59
CA LEU A 6 26.97 -6.25 -25.11
C LEU A 6 25.51 -5.83 -25.35
N VAL A 7 24.95 -6.13 -26.53
CA VAL A 7 23.56 -5.86 -26.88
C VAL A 7 22.59 -6.68 -26.01
N LEU A 8 22.90 -7.95 -25.73
CA LEU A 8 22.10 -8.80 -24.84
C LEU A 8 22.12 -8.29 -23.38
N VAL A 9 23.26 -7.84 -22.88
CA VAL A 9 23.36 -7.31 -21.51
C VAL A 9 22.59 -5.99 -21.37
N ILE A 10 22.71 -5.07 -22.33
CA ILE A 10 22.00 -3.78 -22.30
C ILE A 10 20.48 -4.00 -22.34
N THR A 11 19.99 -4.90 -23.19
CA THR A 11 18.55 -5.18 -23.31
C THR A 11 17.96 -5.82 -22.04
N LEU A 12 18.69 -6.71 -21.37
CA LEU A 12 18.27 -7.30 -20.10
C LEU A 12 18.25 -6.30 -18.94
N ILE A 13 19.23 -5.41 -18.86
CA ILE A 13 19.28 -4.36 -17.84
C ILE A 13 18.09 -3.42 -18.00
N VAL A 14 17.79 -2.96 -19.22
CA VAL A 14 16.67 -2.04 -19.48
C VAL A 14 15.30 -2.68 -19.19
N TRP A 15 15.10 -3.96 -19.51
CA TRP A 15 13.83 -4.67 -19.22
C TRP A 15 13.66 -5.02 -17.73
N GLY A 16 14.75 -5.39 -17.05
CA GLY A 16 14.73 -5.82 -15.65
C GLY A 16 14.38 -4.72 -14.63
N ILE A 17 14.65 -3.45 -14.94
CA ILE A 17 14.36 -2.32 -14.03
C ILE A 17 12.89 -1.88 -14.12
N SER A 18 12.15 -2.32 -15.16
CA SER A 18 10.77 -1.90 -15.43
C SER A 18 9.71 -2.81 -14.80
N SER A 19 9.97 -3.38 -13.61
CA SER A 19 8.95 -4.13 -12.83
C SER A 19 8.61 -3.39 -11.54
N SER A 20 8.20 -2.13 -11.64
CA SER A 20 7.42 -1.46 -10.61
C SER A 20 5.97 -1.95 -10.67
N LYS A 21 5.73 -3.21 -10.28
CA LYS A 21 4.36 -3.62 -9.91
C LYS A 21 3.98 -2.75 -8.71
N GLY A 22 2.95 -1.95 -8.91
CA GLY A 22 2.64 -0.75 -8.16
C GLY A 22 2.64 -0.91 -6.64
N VAL A 23 2.83 0.23 -5.97
CA VAL A 23 2.45 0.45 -4.58
C VAL A 23 1.14 -0.29 -4.33
N ARG A 24 1.18 -1.36 -3.51
CA ARG A 24 -0.05 -1.77 -2.82
C ARG A 24 -0.45 -0.53 -2.05
N GLN A 25 -1.63 0.02 -2.30
CA GLN A 25 -2.21 1.02 -1.41
C GLN A 25 -2.40 0.34 -0.07
N GLN A 26 -1.34 0.36 0.75
CA GLN A 26 -1.46 0.11 2.17
C GLN A 26 -2.46 1.16 2.68
N PRO A 27 -3.40 0.74 3.54
CA PRO A 27 -4.38 1.66 4.08
C PRO A 27 -3.64 2.86 4.67
N ARG A 28 -4.10 4.06 4.28
CA ARG A 28 -3.83 5.35 4.89
C ARG A 28 -3.58 5.21 6.41
N PRO A 29 -2.36 5.23 7.00
CA PRO A 29 -2.28 5.19 8.46
C PRO A 29 -2.96 6.41 9.10
N ASP A 30 -3.19 7.45 8.31
CA ASP A 30 -3.88 8.68 8.70
C ASP A 30 -5.41 8.59 8.61
N GLU A 31 -5.97 7.49 8.11
CA GLU A 31 -7.42 7.32 8.02
C GLU A 31 -7.97 6.80 9.36
N ASN A 32 -7.78 7.57 10.42
CA ASN A 32 -8.45 7.32 11.68
C ASN A 32 -9.80 8.06 11.69
N ARG A 33 -10.87 7.38 12.08
CA ARG A 33 -12.23 7.94 12.19
C ARG A 33 -12.70 8.02 13.63
N ALA A 34 -13.36 9.12 13.98
CA ALA A 34 -13.96 9.28 15.30
C ALA A 34 -15.26 8.47 15.41
N CYS A 35 -15.48 7.83 16.57
CA CYS A 35 -16.73 7.16 16.86
C CYS A 35 -17.84 8.19 17.07
N ALA A 36 -18.95 8.09 16.32
CA ALA A 36 -20.10 9.00 16.46
C ALA A 36 -20.78 8.93 17.85
N ARG A 37 -20.56 7.86 18.62
CA ARG A 37 -21.18 7.67 19.94
C ARG A 37 -20.33 8.16 21.10
N CYS A 38 -19.01 7.96 21.06
CA CYS A 38 -18.11 8.28 22.19
C CYS A 38 -16.89 9.12 21.81
N GLY A 39 -16.75 9.53 20.56
CA GLY A 39 -15.65 10.39 20.08
C GLY A 39 -14.29 9.71 19.96
N THR A 40 -14.15 8.44 20.36
CA THR A 40 -12.87 7.72 20.27
C THR A 40 -12.37 7.65 18.83
N LEU A 41 -11.10 8.02 18.62
CA LEU A 41 -10.44 7.82 17.33
C LEU A 41 -10.17 6.31 17.12
N ASN A 42 -10.67 5.75 16.03
CA ASN A 42 -10.52 4.35 15.65
C ASN A 42 -9.83 4.25 14.29
N PRO A 43 -9.02 3.22 14.04
CA PRO A 43 -8.40 3.02 12.72
C PRO A 43 -9.46 2.71 11.65
N ALA A 44 -9.24 3.15 10.40
CA ALA A 44 -10.12 2.89 9.26
C ALA A 44 -10.61 1.43 9.15
N PRO A 45 -9.75 0.40 9.27
CA PRO A 45 -10.21 -0.99 9.17
C PRO A 45 -11.05 -1.47 10.37
N ALA A 46 -11.17 -0.70 11.45
CA ALA A 46 -11.96 -1.11 12.61
C ALA A 46 -13.46 -1.11 12.29
N ARG A 47 -14.10 -2.28 12.40
CA ARG A 47 -15.56 -2.44 12.23
C ARG A 47 -16.36 -2.00 13.46
N PHE A 48 -15.73 -1.99 14.63
CA PHE A 48 -16.35 -1.65 15.92
C PHE A 48 -15.43 -0.72 16.70
N CYS A 49 -16.03 0.17 17.48
CA CYS A 49 -15.29 1.09 18.33
C CYS A 49 -14.56 0.35 19.46
N ARG A 50 -13.25 0.55 19.58
CA ARG A 50 -12.40 -0.09 20.61
C ARG A 50 -12.71 0.33 22.05
N HIS A 51 -13.42 1.44 22.22
CA HIS A 51 -13.83 1.96 23.53
C HIS A 51 -15.26 1.56 23.93
N CYS A 52 -16.27 1.81 23.08
CA CYS A 52 -17.69 1.61 23.44
C CYS A 52 -18.39 0.44 22.71
N GLY A 53 -17.69 -0.29 21.83
CA GLY A 53 -18.24 -1.44 21.09
C GLY A 53 -19.27 -1.11 20.00
N THR A 54 -19.58 0.16 19.77
CA THR A 54 -20.55 0.56 18.73
C THR A 54 -19.99 0.32 17.34
N ARG A 55 -20.84 -0.13 16.41
CA ARG A 55 -20.46 -0.36 15.01
C ARG A 55 -20.04 0.96 14.37
N LEU A 56 -18.87 0.97 13.74
CA LEU A 56 -18.36 2.12 13.00
C LEU A 56 -18.86 1.98 11.55
N ALA A 57 -19.74 2.88 11.12
CA ALA A 57 -20.23 2.96 9.74
C ALA A 57 -19.11 3.45 8.83
#